data_AF-A0A534UBJ8-F1
#
_entry.id   AF-A0A534UBJ8-F1
#
_cell.length_a   1.000
_cell.length_b   1.000
_cell.length_c   1.000
_cell.angle_alpha   90.00
_cell.angle_beta   90.00
_cell.angle_gamma   90.00
#
_symmetry.space_group_name_H-M   'P 1'
#
loop_
_entity.id
_entity.type
_entity.pdbx_description
1 polymer ?
#
loop_
_entity_poly.entity_id
_entity_poly.type
_entity_poly.pdbx_seq_one_letter_code
_entity_poly.pdbx_strand_id
1 'polypeptide(L)'
;MDRAETAPPQTGGREREQRQSAAEVSSYRRREPEKSLLHKKVREHLKTFLAELEQDGSGLPRFVVAEFERYLRCGILANGFVRARCTACGDELLILI
;
A
#
# COMPACT_ATOMS: atom_id res chain seq x y z
N MET A 1 -52.99 41.15 4.48
CA MET A 1 -53.49 39.77 4.31
C MET A 1 -53.09 39.35 2.91
N ASP A 2 -52.09 38.54 2.63
CA ASP A 2 -51.16 37.81 3.49
C ASP A 2 -49.85 37.60 2.72
N ARG A 3 -48.78 37.47 3.49
CA ARG A 3 -47.39 37.31 3.04
C ARG A 3 -47.11 35.81 2.98
N ALA A 4 -46.74 35.25 1.83
CA ALA A 4 -46.16 33.90 1.78
C ALA A 4 -45.31 33.68 0.52
N GLU A 5 -44.09 34.20 0.59
CA GLU A 5 -42.95 33.73 -0.18
C GLU A 5 -42.75 32.24 0.09
N THR A 6 -42.88 31.38 -0.93
CA THR A 6 -42.63 29.94 -0.79
C THR A 6 -41.28 29.62 -1.44
N ALA A 7 -40.33 29.26 -0.58
CA ALA A 7 -38.93 29.00 -0.86
C ALA A 7 -38.68 27.93 -1.95
N PRO A 8 -37.53 27.99 -2.65
CA PRO A 8 -37.13 26.95 -3.60
C PRO A 8 -36.97 25.58 -2.92
N PRO A 9 -37.15 24.46 -3.66
CA PRO A 9 -37.07 23.13 -3.10
C PRO A 9 -35.66 22.84 -2.59
N GLN A 10 -35.55 22.72 -1.27
CA GLN A 10 -34.34 22.38 -0.52
C GLN A 10 -33.85 20.97 -0.89
N THR A 11 -33.08 20.84 -1.96
CA THR A 11 -32.34 19.62 -2.33
C THR A 11 -30.90 19.78 -1.83
N GLY A 12 -30.66 19.53 -0.55
CA GLY A 12 -29.32 19.76 0.00
C GLY A 12 -29.01 19.19 1.38
N GLY A 13 -29.84 18.27 1.90
CA GLY A 13 -29.68 17.73 3.25
C GLY A 13 -29.18 16.28 3.32
N ARG A 14 -29.56 15.42 2.36
CA ARG A 14 -29.35 13.96 2.48
C ARG A 14 -28.02 13.45 1.93
N GLU A 15 -27.34 14.20 1.05
CA GLU A 15 -26.08 13.76 0.42
C GLU A 15 -24.86 13.84 1.35
N ARG A 16 -24.83 14.79 2.30
CA ARG A 16 -23.71 14.88 3.27
C ARG A 16 -23.74 13.76 4.29
N GLU A 17 -24.93 13.37 4.75
CA GLU A 17 -25.12 12.38 5.81
C GLU A 17 -25.02 10.93 5.29
N GLN A 18 -25.38 10.68 4.01
CA GLN A 18 -25.21 9.36 3.38
C GLN A 18 -23.75 9.02 3.07
N ARG A 19 -22.85 10.01 3.01
CA ARG A 19 -21.41 9.80 2.85
C ARG A 19 -20.75 9.23 4.11
N GLN A 20 -21.44 9.28 5.25
CA GLN A 20 -20.94 8.83 6.55
C GLN A 20 -21.35 7.40 6.91
N SER A 21 -22.24 6.74 6.15
CA SER A 21 -22.75 5.41 6.51
C SER A 21 -22.55 4.30 5.47
N ALA A 22 -21.75 4.53 4.42
CA ALA A 22 -21.36 3.47 3.49
C ALA A 22 -20.06 2.80 3.97
N ALA A 23 -20.21 2.01 5.03
CA ALA A 23 -19.21 1.13 5.62
C ALA A 23 -17.96 1.81 6.20
N GLU A 24 -17.56 1.27 7.34
CA GLU A 24 -16.20 1.23 7.85
C GLU A 24 -15.30 0.52 6.82
N VAL A 25 -15.17 1.08 5.61
CA VAL A 25 -14.25 0.61 4.58
C VAL A 25 -12.88 0.86 5.18
N SER A 26 -12.24 -0.21 5.67
CA SER A 26 -10.84 -0.18 6.09
C SER A 26 -10.06 0.56 5.02
N SER A 27 -9.69 1.82 5.31
CA SER A 27 -8.93 2.65 4.38
C SER A 27 -7.70 1.84 4.03
N TYR A 28 -7.51 1.51 2.75
CA TYR A 28 -6.41 0.63 2.35
C TYR A 28 -5.10 1.21 2.91
N ARG A 29 -4.49 0.46 3.84
CA ARG A 29 -3.14 0.75 4.29
C ARG A 29 -2.19 -0.07 3.45
N ARG A 30 -1.18 0.62 2.92
CA ARG A 30 -0.07 0.01 2.22
C ARG A 30 0.54 -1.09 3.10
N ARG A 31 0.86 -2.23 2.49
CA ARG A 31 1.62 -3.30 3.15
C ARG A 31 3.05 -2.82 3.43
N GLU A 32 3.58 -3.18 4.59
CA GLU A 32 4.94 -2.83 5.03
C GLU A 32 5.79 -4.10 5.27
N PRO A 33 6.06 -4.92 4.23
CA PRO A 33 6.82 -6.16 4.38
C PRO A 33 8.24 -5.93 4.93
N GLU A 34 8.83 -4.75 4.71
CA GLU A 34 10.13 -4.31 5.23
C GLU A 34 10.22 -4.28 6.76
N LYS A 35 9.06 -4.23 7.43
CA LYS A 35 8.90 -4.29 8.89
C LYS A 35 8.62 -5.70 9.41
N SER A 36 8.39 -6.68 8.55
CA SER A 36 8.15 -8.06 8.96
C SER A 36 9.42 -8.73 9.53
N LEU A 37 9.25 -9.70 10.42
CA LEU A 37 10.36 -10.46 11.00
C LEU A 37 11.17 -11.21 9.92
N LEU A 38 10.49 -11.81 8.93
CA LEU A 38 11.16 -12.52 7.85
C LEU A 38 12.03 -11.58 7.01
N HIS A 39 11.49 -10.42 6.59
CA HIS A 39 12.26 -9.43 5.84
C HIS A 39 13.48 -8.95 6.62
N LYS A 40 13.30 -8.64 7.91
CA LYS A 40 14.40 -8.28 8.81
C LYS A 40 15.47 -9.37 8.83
N LYS A 41 15.10 -10.63 9.01
CA LYS A 41 16.06 -11.75 9.09
C LYS A 41 16.80 -11.99 7.78
N VAL A 42 16.10 -11.98 6.64
CA VAL A 42 16.74 -12.11 5.33
C VAL A 42 17.72 -10.95 5.10
N ARG A 43 17.32 -9.72 5.42
CA ARG A 43 18.17 -8.53 5.26
C ARG A 43 19.44 -8.61 6.12
N GLU A 44 19.33 -9.13 7.34
CA GLU A 44 20.43 -9.28 8.28
C GLU A 44 21.42 -10.39 7.89
N HIS A 45 20.93 -11.49 7.32
CA HIS A 45 21.72 -12.73 7.21
C HIS A 45 22.03 -13.20 5.78
N LEU A 46 21.34 -12.69 4.75
CA LEU A 46 21.50 -13.19 3.37
C LEU A 46 22.95 -13.20 2.89
N LYS A 47 23.70 -12.12 3.14
CA LYS A 47 25.10 -12.02 2.69
C LYS A 47 26.00 -13.07 3.34
N THR A 48 25.87 -13.26 4.64
CA THR A 48 26.64 -14.26 5.39
C THR A 48 26.30 -15.67 4.92
N PHE A 49 25.01 -15.95 4.77
CA PHE A 49 24.53 -17.24 4.28
C PHE A 49 25.08 -17.59 2.88
N LEU A 50 25.09 -16.62 1.95
CA LEU A 50 25.66 -16.84 0.62
C LEU A 50 27.17 -17.08 0.66
N ALA A 51 27.90 -16.36 1.52
CA ALA A 51 29.34 -16.53 1.68
C ALA A 51 29.70 -17.92 2.25
N GLU A 52 28.95 -18.41 3.24
CA GLU A 52 29.13 -19.75 3.81
C GLU A 52 28.91 -20.85 2.75
N LEU A 53 27.85 -20.70 1.95
CA LEU A 53 27.55 -21.61 0.84
C LEU A 53 28.65 -21.67 -0.23
N GLU A 54 29.23 -20.52 -0.57
CA GLU A 54 30.36 -20.43 -1.49
C GLU A 54 31.62 -21.12 -0.94
N GLN A 55 31.89 -21.01 0.37
CA GLN A 55 33.01 -21.69 1.03
C GLN A 55 32.87 -23.21 1.02
N ASP A 56 31.65 -23.72 1.18
CA ASP A 56 31.34 -25.15 1.16
C ASP A 56 31.26 -25.71 -0.29
N GLY A 57 31.53 -24.89 -1.30
CA GLY A 57 31.44 -25.27 -2.71
C GLY A 57 30.02 -25.48 -3.22
N SER A 58 29.01 -25.04 -2.45
CA SER A 58 27.59 -25.27 -2.72
C SER A 58 26.86 -23.95 -3.00
N GLY A 59 27.02 -23.41 -4.21
CA GLY A 59 26.28 -22.20 -4.62
C GLY A 59 24.77 -22.45 -4.81
N LEU A 60 23.95 -21.43 -4.58
CA LEU A 60 22.54 -21.46 -5.00
C LEU A 60 22.43 -21.18 -6.50
N PRO A 61 21.40 -21.74 -7.17
CA PRO A 61 21.04 -21.29 -8.51
C PRO A 61 20.83 -19.78 -8.54
N ARG A 62 21.34 -19.11 -9.58
CA ARG A 62 21.30 -17.65 -9.72
C ARG A 62 19.92 -17.04 -9.53
N PHE A 63 18.86 -17.73 -9.97
CA PHE A 63 17.49 -17.24 -9.82
C PHE A 63 17.07 -17.14 -8.33
N VAL A 64 17.55 -18.03 -7.46
CA VAL A 64 17.21 -18.03 -6.03
C VAL A 64 17.80 -16.79 -5.36
N VAL A 65 19.07 -16.49 -5.64
CA VAL A 65 19.72 -15.27 -5.14
C VAL A 65 18.99 -14.02 -5.63
N ALA A 66 18.66 -13.98 -6.93
CA ALA A 66 17.89 -12.88 -7.52
C ALA A 66 16.50 -12.71 -6.86
N GLU A 67 15.80 -13.79 -6.51
CA GLU A 67 14.51 -13.70 -5.80
C GLU A 67 14.66 -13.15 -4.37
N PHE A 68 15.73 -13.51 -3.65
CA PHE A 68 15.99 -12.88 -2.34
C PHE A 68 16.26 -11.38 -2.48
N GLU A 69 17.04 -10.97 -3.47
CA GLU A 69 17.29 -9.56 -3.76
C GLU A 69 16.00 -8.81 -4.16
N ARG A 70 15.13 -9.45 -4.96
CA ARG A 70 13.79 -8.91 -5.30
C ARG A 70 12.92 -8.78 -4.06
N TYR A 71 12.88 -9.81 -3.22
CA TYR A 71 12.13 -9.81 -1.98
C TYR A 71 12.58 -8.68 -1.04
N LEU A 72 13.88 -8.42 -0.93
CA LEU A 72 14.39 -7.33 -0.11
C LEU A 72 14.01 -5.93 -0.61
N ARG A 73 13.64 -5.80 -1.90
CA ARG A 73 13.11 -4.54 -2.46
C ARG A 73 11.64 -4.30 -2.12
N CYS A 74 10.87 -5.34 -1.82
CA CYS A 74 9.48 -5.23 -1.43
C CYS A 74 9.35 -4.29 -0.23
N GLY A 75 8.36 -3.39 -0.28
CA GLY A 75 8.12 -2.48 0.82
C GLY A 75 9.02 -1.23 0.84
N ILE A 76 9.85 -1.01 -0.18
CA ILE A 76 10.66 0.21 -0.26
C ILE A 76 10.16 1.06 -1.44
N LEU A 77 9.55 2.22 -1.14
CA LEU A 77 8.98 3.12 -2.17
C LEU A 77 10.03 3.62 -3.17
N ALA A 78 11.29 3.73 -2.77
CA ALA A 78 12.39 4.15 -3.66
C ALA A 78 12.63 3.17 -4.83
N ASN A 79 12.15 1.92 -4.73
CA ASN A 79 12.30 0.92 -5.80
C ASN A 79 11.19 0.99 -6.87
N GLY A 80 10.18 1.85 -6.69
CA GLY A 80 9.08 2.03 -7.63
C GLY A 80 7.71 1.86 -6.99
N PHE A 81 6.76 2.69 -7.43
CA PHE A 81 5.36 2.63 -7.01
C PHE A 81 4.45 3.25 -8.08
N VAL A 82 3.19 2.85 -8.08
CA VAL A 82 2.08 3.49 -8.78
C VAL A 82 1.31 4.36 -7.79
N ARG A 83 1.03 5.60 -8.18
CA ARG A 83 0.13 6.49 -7.44
C ARG A 83 -1.23 6.52 -8.14
N ALA A 84 -2.25 5.99 -7.48
CA ALA A 84 -3.63 6.06 -7.93
C ALA A 84 -4.35 7.19 -7.20
N ARG A 85 -5.06 8.06 -7.93
CA ARG A 85 -5.83 9.17 -7.36
C ARG A 85 -7.26 9.13 -7.86
N CYS A 86 -8.23 9.21 -6.95
CA CYS A 86 -9.63 9.37 -7.31
C CYS A 86 -9.91 10.81 -7.75
N THR A 87 -10.51 11.00 -8.92
CA THR A 87 -10.83 12.34 -9.45
C THR A 87 -12.04 12.99 -8.77
N ALA A 88 -12.94 12.19 -8.17
CA ALA A 88 -14.16 12.68 -7.54
C ALA A 88 -13.96 13.10 -6.07
N CYS A 89 -13.15 12.35 -5.29
CA CYS A 89 -12.89 12.66 -3.88
C CYS A 89 -11.47 13.13 -3.58
N GLY A 90 -10.51 12.93 -4.49
CA GLY A 90 -9.13 13.36 -4.32
C GLY A 90 -8.22 12.38 -3.55
N ASP A 91 -8.76 11.30 -2.99
CA ASP A 91 -8.00 10.30 -2.23
C ASP A 91 -6.91 9.64 -3.06
N GLU A 92 -5.78 9.32 -2.41
CA GLU A 92 -4.58 8.77 -3.04
C GLU A 92 -4.14 7.45 -2.42
N LEU A 93 -3.65 6.54 -3.26
CA LEU A 93 -3.16 5.21 -2.90
C LEU A 93 -1.79 4.99 -3.57
N LEU A 94 -0.81 4.52 -2.79
CA LEU A 94 0.49 4.12 -3.31
C LEU A 94 0.57 2.59 -3.37
N ILE A 95 0.75 2.05 -4.57
CA ILE A 95 0.84 0.62 -4.85
C ILE A 95 2.29 0.30 -5.25
N LEU A 96 2.89 -0.70 -4.62
CA LEU A 96 4.26 -1.12 -4.95
C LEU A 96 4.26 -1.95 -6.24
N ILE A 97 5.29 -1.77 -7.08
CA ILE A 97 5.48 -2.49 -8.36
C ILE A 97 6.27 -3.78 -8.12
#